data_AF-A0A822W1Y5-F1
#
_entry.id   AF-A0A822W1Y5-F1
#
_cell.length_a   1.000
_cell.length_b   1.000
_cell.length_c   1.000
_cell.angle_alpha   90.00
_cell.angle_beta   90.00
_cell.angle_gamma   90.00
#
_symmetry.space_group_name_H-M   'P 1'
#
loop_
_entity.id
_entity.type
_entity.pdbx_description
1 polymer ?
#
loop_
_entity_poly.entity_id
_entity_poly.type
_entity_poly.pdbx_seq_one_letter_code
_entity_poly.pdbx_strand_id
1 'polypeptide(L)' 'MVLENKLEIENSAELARLEEQISKKKAAQLFENGQLFQIEVGTFAGLAHIHQALFEDIYDFAGKIRDVNIANQR' A
#
# COMPACT_ATOMS: atom_id res chain seq x y z
N MET A 1 7.21 -13.65 8.52
CA MET A 1 6.09 -13.13 9.34
C MET A 1 4.99 -12.71 8.39
N VAL A 2 3.74 -12.89 8.76
CA VAL A 2 2.58 -12.51 7.94
C VAL A 2 1.94 -11.31 8.61
N LEU A 3 1.62 -10.28 7.82
CA LEU A 3 0.96 -9.09 8.34
C LEU A 3 -0.56 -9.32 8.36
N GLU A 4 -1.25 -8.74 9.33
CA GLU A 4 -2.70 -8.64 9.29
C GLU A 4 -3.12 -7.95 7.99
N ASN A 5 -4.00 -8.61 7.23
CA ASN A 5 -4.39 -8.19 5.90
C ASN A 5 -5.86 -8.50 5.67
N LYS A 6 -6.51 -7.70 4.81
CA LYS A 6 -7.92 -7.83 4.44
C LYS A 6 -8.24 -9.08 3.63
N LEU A 7 -7.22 -9.76 3.12
CA LEU A 7 -7.37 -10.97 2.30
C LEU A 7 -7.41 -12.25 3.14
N GLU A 8 -7.26 -12.13 4.47
CA GLU A 8 -7.26 -13.25 5.43
C GLU A 8 -6.19 -14.32 5.08
N ILE A 9 -5.08 -13.92 4.46
CA ILE A 9 -4.00 -14.83 4.06
C ILE A 9 -3.01 -15.01 5.20
N GLU A 10 -2.75 -16.27 5.57
CA GLU A 10 -1.79 -16.65 6.61
C GLU A 10 -0.43 -17.13 6.05
N ASN A 11 -0.32 -17.34 4.74
CA ASN A 11 0.92 -17.75 4.09
C ASN A 11 1.69 -16.54 3.55
N SER A 12 2.93 -16.33 3.99
CA SER A 12 3.71 -15.13 3.62
C SER A 12 4.07 -15.07 2.14
N ALA A 13 4.33 -16.21 1.49
CA ALA A 13 4.71 -16.24 0.08
C ALA A 13 3.49 -15.96 -0.82
N GLU A 14 2.33 -16.48 -0.43
CA GLU A 14 1.06 -16.20 -1.10
C GLU A 14 0.65 -14.74 -0.93
N LEU A 15 0.72 -14.21 0.29
CA LEU A 15 0.41 -12.82 0.59
C LEU A 15 1.28 -11.88 -0.26
N ALA A 16 2.60 -12.11 -0.30
CA ALA A 16 3.51 -11.30 -1.09
C ALA A 16 3.15 -11.30 -2.58
N ARG A 17 2.77 -12.45 -3.14
CA ARG A 17 2.36 -12.57 -4.55
C ARG A 17 1.08 -11.80 -4.84
N LEU A 18 0.08 -11.89 -3.96
CA LEU A 18 -1.20 -11.20 -4.14
C LEU A 18 -1.07 -9.70 -3.89
N GLU A 19 -0.30 -9.30 -2.89
CA GLU A 19 0.06 -7.89 -2.64
C GLU A 19 0.70 -7.27 -3.88
N GLU A 20 1.69 -7.94 -4.46
CA GLU A 20 2.37 -7.47 -5.68
C GLU A 20 1.38 -7.30 -6.84
N GLN A 21 0.51 -8.29 -7.08
CA GLN A 21 -0.46 -8.24 -8.17
C GLN A 21 -1.48 -7.10 -7.99
N ILE A 22 -2.04 -6.94 -6.79
CA ILE A 22 -3.07 -5.93 -6.51
C ILE A 22 -2.45 -4.53 -6.56
N SER A 23 -1.32 -4.32 -5.87
CA SER A 23 -0.67 -3.01 -5.79
C SER A 23 -0.18 -2.52 -7.16
N LYS A 24 0.38 -3.41 -8.00
CA LYS A 24 0.77 -3.05 -9.38
C LYS A 24 -0.43 -2.68 -10.25
N LYS A 25 -1.54 -3.41 -10.11
CA LYS A 25 -2.78 -3.07 -10.84
C LYS A 25 -3.31 -1.70 -10.42
N LYS A 26 -3.34 -1.41 -9.12
CA LYS A 26 -3.73 -0.09 -8.59
C LYS A 26 -2.80 1.02 -9.06
N ALA A 27 -1.49 0.78 -9.08
CA ALA A 27 -0.50 1.72 -9.61
C ALA A 27 -0.76 2.05 -11.09
N ALA A 28 -1.00 1.03 -11.93
CA ALA A 28 -1.33 1.23 -13.34
C ALA A 28 -2.61 2.05 -13.50
N GLN A 29 -3.67 1.69 -12.76
CA GLN A 29 -4.94 2.43 -12.77
C GLN A 29 -4.75 3.89 -12.36
N LEU A 30 -4.04 4.16 -11.26
CA LEU A 30 -3.76 5.51 -10.75
C LEU A 30 -3.02 6.39 -11.77
N PHE A 31 -2.18 5.77 -12.60
CA PHE A 31 -1.50 6.45 -13.69
C PHE A 31 -2.42 6.67 -14.89
N GLU A 32 -3.10 5.62 -15.36
CA GLU A 32 -3.95 5.64 -16.56
C GLU A 32 -5.14 6.59 -16.42
N ASN A 33 -5.74 6.68 -15.23
CA ASN A 33 -6.86 7.57 -14.96
C ASN A 33 -6.43 9.02 -14.62
N GLY A 34 -5.12 9.28 -14.61
CA GLY A 34 -4.54 10.59 -14.33
C GLY A 34 -4.69 11.08 -12.89
N GLN A 35 -5.20 10.25 -11.97
CA GLN A 35 -5.36 10.60 -10.56
C GLN A 35 -4.00 10.88 -9.90
N LEU A 36 -2.95 10.16 -10.32
CA LEU A 36 -1.58 10.40 -9.85
C LEU A 36 -1.17 11.88 -9.97
N PHE A 37 -1.54 12.53 -11.07
CA PHE A 37 -1.15 13.92 -11.37
C PHE A 37 -1.95 14.97 -10.58
N GLN A 38 -2.99 14.54 -9.86
CA GLN A 38 -3.79 15.40 -8.98
C GLN A 38 -3.32 15.34 -7.53
N ILE A 39 -2.40 14.42 -7.21
CA ILE A 39 -1.86 14.25 -5.87
C ILE A 39 -0.88 15.38 -5.55
N GLU A 40 -0.97 15.91 -4.33
CA GLU A 40 -0.08 16.97 -3.85
C GLU A 40 1.39 16.52 -3.84
N VAL A 41 2.27 17.35 -4.41
CA VAL A 41 3.68 17.03 -4.59
C VAL A 41 4.50 17.49 -3.39
N GLY A 42 5.37 16.60 -2.88
CA GLY A 42 6.33 16.95 -1.83
C GLY A 42 5.75 17.04 -0.42
N THR A 43 4.52 16.57 -0.20
CA THR A 43 3.87 16.56 1.12
C THR A 43 3.61 15.16 1.64
N PHE A 44 3.45 15.05 2.96
CA PHE A 44 3.00 13.81 3.58
C PHE A 44 1.59 13.43 3.12
N ALA A 45 0.70 14.41 2.92
CA ALA A 45 -0.66 14.14 2.43
C ALA A 45 -0.63 13.45 1.06
N GLY A 46 0.25 13.90 0.16
CA GLY A 46 0.47 13.24 -1.12
C GLY A 46 1.00 11.81 -0.96
N LEU A 47 2.01 11.60 -0.12
CA LEU A 47 2.55 10.27 0.16
C LEU A 47 1.51 9.32 0.78
N ALA A 48 0.72 9.81 1.74
CA ALA A 48 -0.35 9.05 2.40
C ALA A 48 -1.43 8.65 1.40
N HIS A 49 -1.80 9.54 0.47
CA HIS A 49 -2.73 9.23 -0.61
C HIS A 49 -2.16 8.12 -1.51
N ILE A 50 -0.90 8.22 -1.95
CA ILE A 50 -0.26 7.18 -2.77
C ILE A 50 -0.28 5.84 -2.03
N HIS A 51 0.11 5.82 -0.74
CA HIS A 51 0.09 4.60 0.07
C HIS A 51 -1.34 4.04 0.21
N GLN A 52 -2.36 4.89 0.38
CA GLN A 52 -3.74 4.44 0.43
C GLN A 52 -4.15 3.81 -0.90
N ALA A 53 -3.96 4.50 -2.02
CA ALA A 53 -4.38 4.02 -3.34
C ALA A 53 -3.76 2.66 -3.72
N LEU A 54 -2.50 2.42 -3.32
CA LEU A 54 -1.81 1.15 -3.63
C LEU A 54 -2.24 -0.01 -2.74
N PHE A 55 -2.59 0.25 -1.48
CA PHE A 55 -2.69 -0.79 -0.45
C PHE A 55 -4.05 -0.85 0.27
N GLU A 56 -5.02 0.01 -0.07
CA GLU A 56 -6.32 0.09 0.60
C GLU A 56 -7.12 -1.22 0.61
N ASP A 57 -6.95 -2.05 -0.42
CA ASP A 57 -7.63 -3.34 -0.55
C ASP A 57 -6.86 -4.48 0.16
N ILE A 58 -5.67 -4.20 0.69
CA ILE A 58 -4.76 -5.18 1.28
C ILE A 58 -4.62 -4.94 2.79
N TYR A 59 -4.50 -3.68 3.22
CA TYR A 59 -4.19 -3.32 4.61
C TYR A 59 -5.16 -2.26 5.16
N ASP A 60 -5.67 -2.47 6.39
CA ASP A 60 -6.54 -1.50 7.09
C ASP A 60 -5.84 -0.19 7.48
N PHE A 61 -4.51 -0.23 7.56
CA PHE A 61 -3.67 0.91 7.87
C PHE A 61 -3.18 1.67 6.64
N ALA A 62 -3.65 1.34 5.43
CA ALA A 62 -3.23 2.03 4.22
C ALA A 62 -3.47 3.55 4.33
N GLY A 63 -2.42 4.35 4.14
CA GLY A 63 -2.45 5.81 4.25
C GLY A 63 -2.33 6.35 5.69
N LYS A 64 -2.20 5.49 6.71
CA LYS A 64 -2.08 5.90 8.12
C LYS A 64 -0.63 5.86 8.60
N ILE A 65 -0.34 6.69 9.60
CA ILE A 65 0.94 6.63 10.32
C ILE A 65 0.93 5.39 11.21
N ARG A 66 2.05 4.65 11.21
CA ARG A 66 2.26 3.51 12.12
C ARG A 66 2.20 3.93 13.59
N ASP A 67 1.72 3.02 14.42
CA ASP A 67 1.62 3.14 15.88
C ASP A 67 2.78 2.47 16.63
N VAL A 68 3.54 1.62 15.95
CA VAL A 68 4.70 0.90 16.50
C VAL A 68 6.02 1.38 15.93
N ASN A 69 7.11 1.15 16.67
CA ASN A 69 8.47 1.39 16.20
C ASN A 69 8.95 0.25 15.29
N ILE A 70 9.70 0.59 14.25
CA ILE A 70 10.28 -0.36 13.30
C ILE A 70 11.79 -0.18 13.26
N ALA A 71 12.52 -1.28 13.06
CA ALA A 71 13.95 -1.29 12.79
C ALA A 71 14.19 -2.19 11.59
N ASN A 72 14.93 -1.67 10.60
CA ASN A 72 15.39 -2.49 9.49
C ASN A 72 16.73 -3.11 9.87
N GLN A 73 16.82 -4.44 9.78
CA GLN A 73 18.11 -5.11 9.78
C GLN A 73 18.75 -4.88 8.41
N ARG A 74 19.96 -4.31 8.40
CA ARG A 74 20.80 -4.25 7.19
C ARG A 74 21.45 -5.60 6.93
#